data_AF-A0A941VVB1-F1
#
_entry.id   AF-A0A941VVB1-F1
#
_cell.length_a   1.000
_cell.length_b   1.000
_cell.length_c   1.000
_cell.angle_alpha   90.00
_cell.angle_beta   90.00
_cell.angle_gamma   90.00
#
_symmetry.space_group_name_H-M   'P 1'
#
loop_
_entity.id
_entity.type
_entity.pdbx_description
1 polymer ?
#
loop_
_entity_poly.entity_id
_entity_poly.type
_entity_poly.pdbx_seq_one_letter_code
_entity_poly.pdbx_strand_id
1 'polypeptide(L)'
;MSATPLDAWVVTAPGVEPITARELAALGIEPGQTEPGGVQVRTDLTGVMRANLHLRTASRVVVRVASFRASAFYELERKAKRVPWEGFLPRGATARFRVTSRKSRLYHQDGIAERLAAAAGGAAA
;
A
#
# COMPACT_ATOMS: atom_id res chain seq x y z
N MET A 1 19.55 6.10 7.27
CA MET A 1 18.26 5.77 6.65
C MET A 1 17.25 5.61 7.78
N SER A 2 16.08 6.25 7.71
CA SER A 2 15.15 6.33 8.85
C SER A 2 14.60 4.95 9.22
N ALA A 3 14.73 4.57 10.49
CA ALA A 3 14.28 3.29 11.05
C ALA A 3 12.75 3.23 11.30
N THR A 4 11.97 4.07 10.61
CA THR A 4 10.53 4.17 10.84
C THR A 4 9.86 2.88 10.33
N PRO A 5 9.19 2.11 11.19
CA PRO A 5 8.54 0.89 10.76
C PRO A 5 7.34 1.21 9.87
N LEU A 6 7.29 0.54 8.72
CA LEU A 6 6.23 0.61 7.73
C LEU A 6 5.39 -0.67 7.81
N ASP A 7 4.07 -0.51 7.71
CA ASP A 7 3.18 -1.65 7.47
C ASP A 7 3.18 -1.96 5.98
N ALA A 8 3.61 -3.16 5.61
CA ALA A 8 3.59 -3.63 4.23
C ALA A 8 2.77 -4.91 4.07
N TRP A 9 2.33 -5.15 2.85
CA TRP A 9 1.62 -6.35 2.44
C TRP A 9 2.37 -6.98 1.27
N VAL A 10 2.79 -8.22 1.46
CA VAL A 10 3.50 -9.02 0.46
C VAL A 10 2.46 -9.86 -0.27
N VAL A 11 2.15 -9.48 -1.51
CA VAL A 11 1.14 -10.15 -2.33
C VAL A 11 1.73 -11.41 -2.94
N THR A 12 1.09 -12.55 -2.75
CA THR A 12 1.51 -13.85 -3.29
C THR A 12 0.32 -14.59 -3.90
N ALA A 13 0.56 -15.68 -4.61
CA ALA A 13 -0.52 -16.52 -5.12
C ALA A 13 -1.23 -17.24 -3.96
N PRO A 14 -2.57 -17.38 -3.98
CA PRO A 14 -3.28 -18.12 -2.94
C PRO A 14 -2.71 -19.52 -2.72
N GLY A 15 -2.38 -19.88 -1.48
CA GLY A 15 -1.76 -21.14 -1.09
C GLY A 15 -0.22 -21.11 -1.00
N VAL A 16 0.43 -20.05 -1.50
CA VAL A 16 1.90 -19.87 -1.46
C VAL A 16 2.34 -19.06 -0.24
N GLU A 17 1.41 -18.55 0.55
CA GLU A 17 1.69 -17.71 1.71
C GLU A 17 2.62 -18.37 2.74
N PRO A 18 2.49 -19.66 3.09
CA PRO A 18 3.41 -20.30 4.03
C PRO A 18 4.86 -20.33 3.53
N ILE A 19 5.06 -20.46 2.21
CA ILE A 19 6.38 -20.42 1.59
C ILE A 19 6.91 -18.98 1.62
N THR A 20 6.05 -18.02 1.29
CA THR A 20 6.38 -16.58 1.34
C THR A 20 6.79 -16.14 2.74
N ALA A 21 6.06 -16.58 3.78
CA ALA A 21 6.38 -16.31 5.18
C ALA A 21 7.74 -16.89 5.60
N ARG A 22 8.09 -18.09 5.12
CA ARG A 22 9.41 -18.68 5.35
C ARG A 22 10.53 -17.91 4.67
N GLU A 23 10.32 -17.46 3.42
CA GLU A 23 11.30 -16.60 2.73
C GLU A 23 11.50 -15.28 3.48
N LEU A 24 10.42 -14.64 3.96
CA LEU A 24 10.50 -13.43 4.77
C LEU A 24 11.32 -13.64 6.05
N ALA A 25 11.03 -14.70 6.81
CA ALA A 25 11.78 -15.03 8.02
C ALA A 25 13.27 -15.27 7.72
N ALA A 26 13.60 -15.96 6.62
CA ALA A 26 14.98 -16.18 6.19
C ALA A 26 15.72 -14.89 5.82
N LEU A 27 15.00 -13.82 5.46
CA LEU A 27 15.55 -12.48 5.19
C LEU A 27 15.65 -11.61 6.46
N GLY A 28 15.27 -12.15 7.62
CA GLY A 28 15.19 -11.43 8.90
C GLY A 28 14.01 -10.46 8.95
N ILE A 29 12.96 -10.71 8.18
CA ILE A 29 11.71 -9.94 8.19
C ILE A 29 10.64 -10.81 8.84
N GLU A 30 10.21 -10.45 10.04
CA GLU A 30 9.20 -11.22 10.77
C GLU A 30 7.85 -11.21 10.02
N PRO A 31 7.35 -12.39 9.58
CA PRO A 31 6.04 -12.48 8.95
C PRO A 31 4.94 -12.28 10.01
N GLY A 32 3.97 -11.45 9.70
CA GLY A 32 2.78 -11.23 10.50
C GLY A 32 1.62 -12.12 10.06
N GLN A 33 0.40 -11.57 10.13
CA GLN A 33 -0.80 -12.29 9.74
C GLN A 33 -0.76 -12.67 8.26
N THR A 34 -1.14 -13.92 8.00
CA THR A 34 -1.28 -14.47 6.66
C THR A 34 -2.76 -14.57 6.30
N GLU A 35 -3.13 -14.12 5.11
CA GLU A 35 -4.47 -14.26 4.55
C GLU A 35 -4.36 -14.75 3.10
N PRO A 36 -5.40 -15.38 2.52
CA PRO A 36 -5.38 -15.78 1.12
C PRO A 36 -4.95 -14.62 0.20
N GLY A 37 -3.81 -14.80 -0.48
CA GLY A 37 -3.21 -13.82 -1.38
C GLY A 37 -2.10 -12.95 -0.79
N GLY A 38 -1.68 -13.15 0.47
CA GLY A 38 -0.50 -12.45 0.98
C GLY A 38 -0.17 -12.59 2.46
N VAL A 39 0.93 -11.93 2.84
CA VAL A 39 1.47 -11.92 4.20
C VAL A 39 1.68 -10.47 4.64
N GLN A 40 1.16 -10.11 5.81
CA GLN A 40 1.43 -8.82 6.44
C GLN A 40 2.85 -8.81 7.00
N VAL A 41 3.56 -7.71 6.83
CA VAL A 41 4.87 -7.51 7.45
C VAL A 41 4.97 -6.10 8.02
N ARG A 42 5.77 -5.96 9.06
CA ARG A 42 6.13 -4.65 9.62
C ARG A 42 7.64 -4.51 9.61
N THR A 43 8.16 -3.62 8.78
CA THR A 43 9.61 -3.49 8.57
C THR A 43 9.98 -2.08 8.12
N ASP A 44 11.25 -1.72 8.18
CA ASP A 44 11.71 -0.40 7.71
C ASP A 44 11.83 -0.38 6.17
N LEU A 45 12.22 0.78 5.61
CA LEU A 45 12.41 0.90 4.17
C LEU A 45 13.47 -0.08 3.63
N THR A 46 14.50 -0.37 4.42
CA THR A 46 15.54 -1.35 4.08
C THR A 46 14.95 -2.75 3.93
N GLY A 47 14.07 -3.16 4.85
CA GLY A 47 13.35 -4.42 4.79
C GLY A 47 12.42 -4.51 3.58
N VAL A 48 11.71 -3.42 3.25
CA VAL A 48 10.89 -3.36 2.02
C VAL A 48 11.76 -3.54 0.77
N MET A 49 12.91 -2.87 0.69
CA MET A 49 13.86 -3.03 -0.43
C MET A 49 14.40 -4.46 -0.51
N ARG A 50 14.82 -5.04 0.63
CA ARG A 50 15.29 -6.43 0.72
C ARG A 50 14.23 -7.42 0.27
N ALA A 51 12.98 -7.23 0.69
CA ALA A 51 11.86 -8.07 0.28
C ALA A 51 11.67 -8.03 -1.25
N ASN A 52 11.71 -6.85 -1.87
CA ASN A 52 11.60 -6.72 -3.32
C ASN A 52 12.76 -7.40 -4.08
N LEU A 53 13.97 -7.39 -3.53
CA LEU A 53 15.15 -7.96 -4.18
C LEU A 53 15.23 -9.49 -4.07
N HIS A 54 14.74 -10.07 -2.97
CA HIS A 54 15.04 -11.46 -2.64
C HIS A 54 13.84 -12.41 -2.59
N LEU A 55 12.61 -11.92 -2.43
CA LEU A 55 11.44 -12.79 -2.44
C LEU A 55 11.21 -13.35 -3.84
N ARG A 56 11.06 -14.68 -3.94
CA ARG A 56 10.83 -15.38 -5.22
C ARG A 56 9.36 -15.74 -5.40
N THR A 57 8.64 -15.78 -4.29
CA THR A 57 7.21 -16.12 -4.22
C THR A 57 6.29 -14.91 -4.34
N ALA A 58 6.78 -13.70 -4.07
CA ALA A 58 5.97 -12.49 -4.06
C ALA A 58 5.78 -11.90 -5.47
N SER A 59 4.55 -11.48 -5.77
CA SER A 59 4.20 -10.75 -6.99
C SER A 59 4.42 -9.23 -6.87
N ARG A 60 4.24 -8.68 -5.66
CA ARG A 60 4.51 -7.27 -5.33
C ARG A 60 4.55 -7.07 -3.81
N VAL A 61 5.30 -6.07 -3.37
CA VAL A 61 5.32 -5.59 -1.98
C VAL A 61 4.70 -4.19 -1.96
N VAL A 62 3.60 -4.01 -1.25
CA VAL A 62 2.90 -2.71 -1.16
C VAL A 62 2.94 -2.18 0.27
N VAL A 63 3.25 -0.89 0.43
CA VAL A 63 3.26 -0.22 1.73
C VAL A 63 1.92 0.47 1.97
N ARG A 64 1.38 0.34 3.18
CA ARG A 64 0.16 1.04 3.59
C ARG A 64 0.49 2.50 3.90
N VAL A 65 0.02 3.40 3.05
CA VAL A 65 0.19 4.85 3.22
C VAL A 65 -0.81 5.43 4.23
N ALA A 66 -2.07 4.98 4.19
CA ALA A 66 -3.12 5.42 5.10
C ALA A 66 -4.26 4.39 5.20
N SER A 67 -5.05 4.46 6.26
CA SER A 67 -6.30 3.71 6.42
C SER A 67 -7.34 4.59 7.09
N PHE A 68 -8.52 4.71 6.48
CA PHE A 68 -9.63 5.48 7.05
C PHE A 68 -10.97 5.07 6.42
N ARG A 69 -12.06 5.30 7.17
CA ARG A 69 -13.43 5.10 6.67
C ARG A 69 -13.89 6.33 5.87
N ALA A 70 -14.45 6.12 4.68
CA ALA A 70 -15.15 7.15 3.91
C ALA A 70 -16.42 6.57 3.28
N SER A 71 -17.54 7.27 3.43
CA SER A 71 -18.85 6.84 2.94
C SER A 71 -19.43 7.76 1.87
N ALA A 72 -18.81 8.92 1.67
CA ALA A 72 -19.13 9.92 0.66
C ALA A 72 -17.84 10.51 0.06
N PHE A 73 -17.93 11.06 -1.16
CA PHE A 73 -16.75 11.60 -1.86
C PHE A 73 -16.09 12.76 -1.11
N TYR A 74 -16.87 13.64 -0.48
CA TYR A 74 -16.32 14.76 0.30
C TYR A 74 -15.49 14.25 1.50
N GLU A 75 -15.89 13.14 2.12
CA GLU A 75 -15.15 12.54 3.24
C GLU A 75 -13.83 11.94 2.76
N LEU A 76 -13.88 11.23 1.63
CA LEU A 76 -12.70 10.65 0.98
C LEU A 76 -11.68 11.74 0.67
N GLU A 77 -12.10 12.81 -0.01
CA GLU A 77 -11.22 13.91 -0.39
C GLU A 77 -10.61 14.60 0.83
N ARG A 78 -11.44 14.97 1.83
CA ARG A 78 -10.98 15.63 3.05
C ARG A 78 -9.96 14.79 3.82
N LYS A 79 -10.15 13.48 3.88
CA LYS A 79 -9.24 12.56 4.58
C LYS A 79 -8.00 12.25 3.75
N ALA A 80 -8.13 12.11 2.43
CA ALA A 80 -7.01 11.94 1.52
C ALA A 80 -6.05 13.15 1.55
N LYS A 81 -6.56 14.39 1.65
CA LYS A 81 -5.73 15.60 1.80
C LYS A 81 -4.91 15.65 3.10
N ARG A 82 -5.26 14.84 4.11
CA ARG A 82 -4.52 14.75 5.39
C ARG A 82 -3.44 13.68 5.39
N VAL A 83 -3.35 12.89 4.33
CA VAL A 83 -2.28 11.90 4.18
C VAL A 83 -0.96 12.64 3.91
N PRO A 84 0.14 12.27 4.57
CA PRO A 84 1.45 12.91 4.38
C PRO A 84 2.09 12.46 3.06
N TRP A 85 1.55 12.91 1.93
CA TRP A 85 1.98 12.50 0.59
C TRP A 85 3.43 12.84 0.30
N GLU A 86 3.97 13.90 0.90
CA GLU A 86 5.36 14.34 0.78
C GLU A 86 6.38 13.30 1.25
N GLY A 87 5.96 12.35 2.09
CA GLY A 87 6.79 11.22 2.51
C GLY A 87 6.93 10.13 1.44
N PHE A 88 6.06 10.13 0.42
CA PHE A 88 5.95 9.06 -0.58
C PHE A 88 6.09 9.56 -2.03
N LEU A 89 5.75 10.82 -2.28
CA LEU A 89 5.77 11.42 -3.61
C LEU A 89 6.77 12.59 -3.63
N PRO A 90 7.76 12.58 -4.52
CA PRO A 90 8.61 13.74 -4.76
C PRO A 90 7.78 14.95 -5.18
N ARG A 91 8.30 16.16 -4.91
CA ARG A 91 7.65 17.40 -5.37
C ARG A 91 7.49 17.37 -6.89
N GLY A 92 6.27 17.68 -7.36
CA GLY A 92 5.92 17.66 -8.79
C GLY A 92 5.61 16.28 -9.37
N ALA A 93 5.68 15.20 -8.58
CA ALA A 93 5.31 13.87 -9.05
C ALA A 93 3.78 13.69 -9.05
N THR A 94 3.26 13.07 -10.10
CA THR A 94 1.86 12.66 -10.19
C THR A 94 1.69 11.19 -9.79
N ALA A 95 0.79 10.89 -8.86
CA ALA A 95 0.43 9.53 -8.51
C ALA A 95 -0.62 8.94 -9.48
N ARG A 96 -0.44 7.68 -9.87
CA ARG A 96 -1.48 6.91 -10.57
C ARG A 96 -2.20 6.01 -9.56
N PHE A 97 -3.53 6.08 -9.54
CA PHE A 97 -4.34 5.31 -8.62
C PHE A 97 -5.01 4.13 -9.32
N ARG A 98 -4.76 2.92 -8.82
CA ARG A 98 -5.56 1.73 -9.15
C ARG A 98 -6.53 1.49 -8.00
N VAL A 99 -7.82 1.63 -8.27
CA VAL A 99 -8.87 1.55 -7.25
C VAL A 99 -9.60 0.22 -7.35
N THR A 100 -9.92 -0.38 -6.21
CA THR A 100 -10.89 -1.46 -6.13
C THR A 100 -11.91 -1.11 -5.05
N SER A 101 -13.19 -1.19 -5.40
CA SER A 101 -14.28 -0.99 -4.45
C SER A 101 -15.19 -2.21 -4.46
N ARG A 102 -15.47 -2.75 -3.27
CA ARG A 102 -16.36 -3.90 -3.08
C ARG A 102 -17.26 -3.62 -1.88
N LYS A 103 -18.55 -3.95 -2.00
CA LYS A 103 -19.55 -3.80 -0.93
C LYS A 103 -19.48 -2.42 -0.23
N SER A 104 -19.26 -1.35 -1.00
CA SER A 104 -19.00 -0.01 -0.49
C SER A 104 -19.91 1.02 -1.17
N ARG A 105 -20.31 2.06 -0.43
CA ARG A 105 -21.16 3.14 -0.96
C ARG A 105 -20.50 3.92 -2.09
N LEU A 106 -19.17 4.08 -2.04
CA LEU A 106 -18.38 4.62 -3.13
C LEU A 106 -18.02 3.49 -4.08
N TYR A 107 -18.74 3.32 -5.20
CA TYR A 107 -18.51 2.24 -6.17
C TYR A 107 -17.90 2.71 -7.49
N HIS A 108 -18.03 4.00 -7.83
CA HIS A 108 -17.44 4.59 -9.04
C HIS A 108 -15.91 4.70 -8.89
N GLN A 109 -15.18 3.72 -9.44
CA GLN A 109 -13.74 3.58 -9.27
C GLN A 109 -12.96 4.77 -9.85
N ASP A 110 -13.34 5.24 -11.04
CA ASP A 110 -12.70 6.39 -11.69
C ASP A 110 -12.91 7.66 -10.87
N GLY A 111 -14.14 7.88 -10.37
CA GLY A 111 -14.43 8.99 -9.47
C GLY A 111 -13.57 8.93 -8.19
N ILE A 112 -13.38 7.76 -7.59
CA ILE A 112 -12.48 7.61 -6.43
C ILE A 112 -11.05 7.97 -6.80
N ALA A 113 -10.56 7.46 -7.94
CA ALA A 113 -9.20 7.71 -8.42
C ALA A 113 -8.94 9.20 -8.66
N GLU A 114 -9.89 9.91 -9.30
CA GLU A 114 -9.82 11.36 -9.53
C GLU A 114 -9.70 12.15 -8.22
N ARG A 115 -10.53 11.85 -7.21
CA ARG A 115 -10.50 12.57 -5.92
C ARG A 115 -9.19 12.29 -5.16
N LEU A 116 -8.65 11.07 -5.27
CA LEU A 116 -7.35 10.74 -4.69
C LEU A 116 -6.20 11.48 -5.40
N ALA A 117 -6.22 11.53 -6.73
CA ALA A 117 -5.23 12.26 -7.51
C ALA A 117 -5.23 13.76 -7.19
N ALA A 118 -6.41 14.38 -7.11
CA ALA A 118 -6.55 15.77 -6.70
C ALA A 118 -5.99 16.00 -5.28
N ALA A 119 -6.24 15.08 -4.34
CA ALA A 119 -5.78 15.18 -2.97
C ALA A 119 -4.25 14.96 -2.79
N ALA A 120 -3.63 14.12 -3.62
CA ALA A 120 -2.22 13.76 -3.52
C ALA A 120 -1.25 14.79 -4.09
N GLY A 121 -1.74 15.74 -4.89
CA GLY A 121 -0.88 16.74 -5.52
C GLY A 121 -1.47 17.36 -6.77
N GLY A 122 -2.76 17.69 -6.76
CA GLY A 122 -3.35 18.47 -7.84
C GLY A 122 -2.65 19.83 -8.00
N ALA A 123 -1.71 19.91 -8.93
CA ALA A 123 -1.87 20.85 -10.02
C ALA A 123 -2.22 20.02 -11.26
N ALA A 124 -3.38 20.31 -11.85
CA ALA A 124 -3.59 20.07 -13.26
C ALA A 124 -2.42 20.69 -14.03
N ALA A 125 -2.03 20.05 -15.14
CA ALA A 125 -1.19 20.70 -16.14
C ALA A 125 -1.78 22.06 -16.54
#